data_AF-A0A9K3PLC1-F1
#
_entry.id   AF-A0A9K3PLC1-F1
#
_cell.length_a   1.000
_cell.length_b   1.000
_cell.length_c   1.000
_cell.angle_alpha   90.00
_cell.angle_beta   90.00
_cell.angle_gamma   90.00
#
_symmetry.space_group_name_H-M   'P 1'
#
loop_
_entity.id
_entity.type
_entity.pdbx_description
1 polymer ?
#
loop_
_entity_poly.entity_id
_entity_poly.type
_entity_poly.pdbx_seq_one_letter_code
_entity_poly.pdbx_strand_id
1 'polypeptide(L)'
;MAKITNPFASVSRGEQGKCNVGAVVPTLAVFFVLCNALFWIPNLQIARESLFSTPVGDNPVHPSFRKTMHSHKTQFIEETENMQIYTAAWWQSVERFVGCPIDEIKSLKDATFFPVRRSGNGQDDCHMTVDYLDFMVEHLRGWYQWSESNEGLAYATGRMQLATEQMVQKRNKQSTIFMQTTLAVIPLAANSKNPAQLRTLQEAMATTITSLLQNGIGRVVIVGHFENDAILARNAFLQLQMLCEQTESVAEQINDSTLPFQVELKRQVDDETIVQQLAFVHTKGDGNLVPKAALKGLQLALKGKVDDNGQVPELWLGPKSPTKQQFMSGIRHPWTSWNWEYIYFTEPDQVLNARLTPSFTKAMDRDGIILPHRLQPIPHVSDLVGLVELQPAPVHKFIVTMDPEVDACCDLGPKSNTGFVAAKKEGCTDYWWKCFYEDGAEHMQQYDLIRATTGVVHVAADEHARQCRPIKGGRGTCVDVTDV
;
A
#
# COMPACT_ATOMS: atom_id res chain seq x y z
N MET A 1 -11.33 65.92 -26.71
CA MET A 1 -9.90 65.59 -26.96
C MET A 1 -9.78 64.07 -26.85
N ALA A 2 -10.11 63.33 -27.93
CA ALA A 2 -9.24 62.83 -29.01
C ALA A 2 -8.43 61.60 -28.56
N LYS A 3 -8.45 60.42 -29.20
CA LYS A 3 -9.03 60.01 -30.49
C LYS A 3 -9.23 58.48 -30.51
N ILE A 4 -10.34 58.05 -31.09
CA ILE A 4 -10.78 56.67 -31.36
C ILE A 4 -10.17 56.21 -32.70
N THR A 5 -9.80 54.93 -32.81
CA THR A 5 -9.92 54.18 -34.08
C THR A 5 -10.28 52.72 -33.83
N ASN A 6 -11.51 52.39 -34.22
CA ASN A 6 -12.02 51.06 -34.56
C ASN A 6 -11.76 50.84 -36.07
N PRO A 7 -11.73 49.58 -36.56
CA PRO A 7 -12.28 49.30 -37.87
C PRO A 7 -13.34 48.19 -37.80
N PHE A 8 -14.55 48.57 -38.21
CA PHE A 8 -15.62 47.67 -38.65
C PHE A 8 -15.28 47.06 -40.02
N ALA A 9 -15.71 45.83 -40.28
CA ALA A 9 -16.40 45.50 -41.53
C ALA A 9 -17.27 44.24 -41.36
N SER A 10 -18.57 44.44 -41.61
CA SER A 10 -19.65 43.46 -41.79
C SER A 10 -19.53 42.65 -43.09
N VAL A 11 -20.41 41.63 -43.25
CA VAL A 11 -20.93 40.93 -44.47
C VAL A 11 -20.90 39.40 -44.18
N SER A 12 -21.88 38.52 -44.41
CA SER A 12 -23.23 38.54 -45.02
C SER A 12 -23.99 37.24 -44.65
N ARG A 13 -25.32 37.24 -44.84
CA ARG A 13 -26.22 36.08 -44.85
C ARG A 13 -25.98 35.11 -46.03
N GLY A 14 -26.36 33.85 -45.85
CA GLY A 14 -26.48 32.77 -46.85
C GLY A 14 -25.85 31.48 -46.27
N GLU A 15 -26.40 30.28 -46.27
CA GLU A 15 -27.50 29.63 -47.00
C GLU A 15 -28.06 28.47 -46.15
N GLN A 16 -29.32 28.13 -46.39
CA GLN A 16 -30.00 26.96 -45.83
C GLN A 16 -29.55 25.68 -46.58
N GLY A 17 -28.87 24.78 -45.88
CA GLY A 17 -28.59 23.42 -46.34
C GLY A 17 -29.66 22.44 -45.87
N LYS A 18 -30.44 21.91 -46.82
CA LYS A 18 -31.38 20.80 -46.64
C LYS A 18 -30.61 19.49 -46.50
N CYS A 19 -30.94 18.67 -45.50
CA CYS A 19 -30.69 17.23 -45.52
C CYS A 19 -32.02 16.48 -45.44
N ASN A 20 -32.45 15.96 -46.59
CA ASN A 20 -33.45 14.90 -46.72
C ASN A 20 -32.76 13.55 -46.48
N VAL A 21 -33.26 12.76 -45.53
CA VAL A 21 -33.27 11.28 -45.57
C VAL A 21 -34.52 10.91 -44.76
N GLY A 22 -35.59 10.35 -45.30
CA GLY A 22 -35.65 9.16 -46.12
C GLY A 22 -36.21 8.04 -45.26
N ALA A 23 -37.54 7.98 -45.14
CA ALA A 23 -38.24 6.91 -44.46
C ALA A 23 -38.13 5.61 -45.27
N VAL A 24 -37.62 4.54 -44.64
CA VAL A 24 -37.79 3.16 -45.09
C VAL A 24 -38.00 2.27 -43.86
N VAL A 25 -39.20 1.72 -43.77
CA VAL A 25 -39.55 0.54 -42.95
C VAL A 25 -39.16 -0.69 -43.80
N PRO A 26 -38.58 -1.74 -43.19
CA PRO A 26 -39.34 -2.99 -43.14
C PRO A 26 -39.23 -3.75 -41.81
N THR A 27 -40.43 -4.13 -41.37
CA THR A 27 -40.91 -5.35 -40.71
C THR A 27 -39.99 -6.58 -40.59
N LEU A 28 -40.26 -7.35 -39.52
CA LEU A 28 -39.98 -8.77 -39.20
C LEU A 28 -38.67 -9.04 -38.45
N ALA A 29 -38.58 -9.92 -37.44
CA ALA A 29 -39.51 -10.65 -36.60
C ALA A 29 -38.67 -11.46 -35.58
N VAL A 30 -39.28 -11.82 -34.45
CA VAL A 30 -38.97 -12.97 -33.56
C VAL A 30 -37.61 -12.99 -32.83
N PHE A 31 -37.67 -12.86 -31.49
CA PHE A 31 -37.10 -13.76 -30.46
C PHE A 31 -36.74 -12.98 -29.19
N PHE A 32 -37.61 -13.04 -28.18
CA PHE A 32 -37.32 -13.48 -26.79
C PHE A 32 -38.47 -13.05 -25.87
N VAL A 33 -39.53 -13.88 -25.90
CA VAL A 33 -40.41 -14.09 -24.75
C VAL A 33 -39.73 -15.15 -23.89
N LEU A 34 -39.45 -14.84 -22.63
CA LEU A 34 -39.76 -15.69 -21.47
C LEU A 34 -39.23 -15.00 -20.19
N CYS A 35 -40.09 -14.16 -19.60
CA CYS A 35 -40.09 -13.90 -18.18
C CYS A 35 -41.04 -14.89 -17.49
N ASN A 36 -40.69 -15.26 -16.26
CA ASN A 36 -41.53 -15.84 -15.19
C ASN A 36 -41.98 -17.31 -15.31
N ALA A 37 -41.22 -18.19 -14.63
CA ALA A 37 -41.70 -19.21 -13.71
C ALA A 37 -40.44 -19.88 -13.13
N LEU A 38 -40.12 -19.78 -11.84
CA LEU A 38 -40.60 -20.73 -10.84
C LEU A 38 -40.25 -20.19 -9.44
N PHE A 39 -41.28 -19.78 -8.70
CA PHE A 39 -41.29 -19.77 -7.23
C PHE A 39 -41.79 -21.15 -6.79
N TRP A 40 -41.00 -21.87 -5.96
CA TRP A 40 -41.46 -22.76 -4.86
C TRP A 40 -40.31 -23.67 -4.38
N ILE A 41 -39.69 -23.35 -3.23
CA ILE A 41 -39.28 -24.35 -2.22
C ILE A 41 -39.46 -23.68 -0.83
N PRO A 42 -40.23 -24.28 0.10
CA PRO A 42 -40.38 -23.79 1.47
C PRO A 42 -39.35 -24.44 2.43
N ASN A 43 -39.21 -23.83 3.61
CA ASN A 43 -38.56 -24.32 4.83
C ASN A 43 -37.07 -23.95 5.04
N LEU A 44 -36.87 -22.81 5.70
CA LEU A 44 -35.76 -22.63 6.64
C LEU A 44 -36.21 -21.68 7.76
N GLN A 45 -36.97 -22.23 8.71
CA GLN A 45 -37.11 -21.69 10.05
C GLN A 45 -35.87 -22.13 10.85
N ILE A 46 -34.90 -21.23 11.00
CA ILE A 46 -33.86 -21.37 12.02
C ILE A 46 -33.85 -20.08 12.85
N ALA A 47 -34.32 -20.25 14.09
CA ALA A 47 -34.02 -19.50 15.31
C ALA A 47 -33.32 -18.15 15.12
N ARG A 48 -34.15 -17.10 15.10
CA ARG A 48 -33.72 -15.72 15.34
C ARG A 48 -34.36 -15.30 16.66
N GLU A 49 -33.68 -15.53 17.78
CA GLU A 49 -33.88 -14.78 19.03
C GLU A 49 -32.90 -15.20 20.15
N SER A 50 -32.50 -14.18 20.91
CA SER A 50 -31.83 -14.17 22.21
C SER A 50 -30.29 -14.16 22.23
N LEU A 51 -29.79 -13.30 23.13
CA LEU A 51 -28.41 -12.96 23.47
C LEU A 51 -27.86 -11.77 22.68
N PHE A 52 -28.19 -10.56 23.16
CA PHE A 52 -27.24 -9.58 23.73
C PHE A 52 -27.93 -8.22 23.86
N SER A 53 -28.57 -7.99 25.00
CA SER A 53 -28.86 -6.65 25.51
C SER A 53 -28.30 -6.56 26.93
N THR A 54 -27.04 -6.15 27.04
CA THR A 54 -26.52 -5.56 28.28
C THR A 54 -26.60 -4.04 28.14
N PRO A 55 -27.06 -3.32 29.18
CA PRO A 55 -27.11 -1.86 29.12
C PRO A 55 -25.68 -1.31 29.18
N VAL A 56 -25.36 -0.45 28.22
CA VAL A 56 -24.17 0.41 28.24
C VAL A 56 -24.35 1.39 29.39
N GLY A 57 -23.57 1.21 30.46
CA GLY A 57 -23.48 2.17 31.54
C GLY A 57 -22.71 3.42 31.08
N ASP A 58 -23.33 4.57 31.29
CA ASP A 58 -22.70 5.88 31.10
C ASP A 58 -21.46 6.00 32.00
N ASN A 59 -20.27 6.02 31.39
CA ASN A 59 -19.04 6.39 32.10
C ASN A 59 -18.82 7.91 32.02
N PRO A 60 -18.41 8.55 33.13
CA PRO A 60 -18.27 9.99 33.20
C PRO A 60 -17.09 10.49 32.36
N VAL A 61 -17.31 11.65 31.74
CA VAL A 61 -16.34 12.43 30.98
C VAL A 61 -15.10 12.72 31.84
N HIS A 62 -13.98 12.05 31.55
CA HIS A 62 -12.68 12.36 32.15
C HIS A 62 -12.10 13.66 31.54
N PRO A 63 -11.34 14.45 32.32
CA PRO A 63 -10.88 15.77 31.93
C PRO A 63 -9.81 15.69 30.84
N SER A 64 -9.84 16.67 29.94
CA SER A 64 -8.93 16.88 28.82
C SER A 64 -7.45 16.67 29.19
N PHE A 65 -6.90 15.51 28.84
CA PHE A 65 -5.48 15.23 28.89
C PHE A 65 -4.76 15.98 27.77
N ARG A 66 -3.74 16.78 28.12
CA ARG A 66 -2.83 17.39 27.14
C ARG A 66 -1.97 16.30 26.53
N LYS A 67 -2.10 16.10 25.22
CA LYS A 67 -1.27 15.22 24.38
C LYS A 67 0.18 15.72 24.35
N THR A 68 1.08 15.10 25.11
CA THR A 68 2.50 15.06 24.74
C THR A 68 2.72 13.79 23.89
N MET A 69 2.95 14.02 22.60
CA MET A 69 3.29 12.95 21.65
C MET A 69 4.73 12.50 21.87
N HIS A 70 4.92 11.20 22.03
CA HIS A 70 6.22 10.57 22.05
C HIS A 70 6.32 9.64 20.84
N SER A 71 7.31 9.86 19.95
CA SER A 71 7.80 8.80 19.09
C SER A 71 8.86 8.05 19.87
N HIS A 72 8.80 6.71 19.90
CA HIS A 72 9.83 5.93 20.56
C HIS A 72 10.98 5.67 19.58
N LYS A 73 12.21 5.72 20.09
CA LYS A 73 13.39 5.24 19.36
C LYS A 73 13.22 3.73 19.13
N THR A 74 13.30 3.29 17.88
CA THR A 74 13.19 1.87 17.55
C THR A 74 14.35 1.11 18.19
N GLN A 75 14.05 0.15 19.07
CA GLN A 75 15.02 -0.83 19.51
C GLN A 75 14.97 -2.00 18.52
N PHE A 76 15.90 -2.02 17.56
CA PHE A 76 16.08 -3.21 16.72
C PHE A 76 16.55 -4.36 17.62
N ILE A 77 15.76 -5.43 17.69
CA ILE A 77 16.21 -6.66 18.36
C ILE A 77 17.43 -7.19 17.60
N GLU A 78 18.49 -7.53 18.33
CA GLU A 78 19.76 -8.02 17.77
C GLU A 78 19.54 -9.11 16.72
N GLU A 79 20.21 -8.90 15.59
CA GLU A 79 20.06 -9.62 14.33
C GLU A 79 20.33 -11.12 14.45
N THR A 80 19.56 -11.93 13.73
CA THR A 80 19.98 -13.27 13.33
C THR A 80 20.50 -13.23 11.88
N GLU A 81 21.53 -14.02 11.59
CA GLU A 81 22.25 -14.02 10.29
C GLU A 81 21.43 -14.64 9.13
N ASN A 82 20.26 -15.23 9.42
CA ASN A 82 19.57 -16.14 8.49
C ASN A 82 18.32 -15.58 7.80
N MET A 83 17.87 -14.35 8.07
CA MET A 83 16.68 -13.80 7.39
C MET A 83 17.04 -13.21 6.02
N GLN A 84 17.17 -14.09 5.01
CA GLN A 84 17.24 -13.72 3.60
C GLN A 84 15.85 -13.55 2.98
N ILE A 85 15.02 -12.68 3.56
CA ILE A 85 13.84 -12.18 2.87
C ILE A 85 13.88 -10.66 2.99
N TYR A 86 13.99 -10.02 1.83
CA TYR A 86 13.80 -8.59 1.66
C TYR A 86 12.45 -8.20 2.28
N THR A 87 12.52 -7.37 3.32
CA THR A 87 11.39 -7.01 4.19
C THR A 87 11.49 -5.53 4.60
N ALA A 88 11.67 -4.66 3.60
CA ALA A 88 11.99 -3.26 3.79
C ALA A 88 10.80 -2.35 3.50
N ALA A 89 10.14 -1.89 4.57
CA ALA A 89 9.23 -0.76 4.51
C ALA A 89 9.82 0.40 5.30
N TRP A 90 10.06 1.54 4.65
CA TRP A 90 10.52 2.75 5.34
C TRP A 90 10.13 4.00 4.58
N TRP A 91 10.04 5.11 5.31
CA TRP A 91 9.76 6.44 4.79
C TRP A 91 10.82 7.42 5.25
N GLN A 92 11.42 8.18 4.33
CA GLN A 92 12.38 9.23 4.67
C GLN A 92 12.37 10.39 3.65
N SER A 93 13.06 11.48 3.95
CA SER A 93 13.23 12.61 3.04
C SER A 93 14.11 12.25 1.83
N VAL A 94 13.89 12.93 0.71
CA VAL A 94 14.73 12.80 -0.49
C VAL A 94 16.16 13.23 -0.20
N GLU A 95 16.35 14.32 0.55
CA GLU A 95 17.68 14.85 0.91
C GLU A 95 18.53 13.79 1.63
N ARG A 96 17.95 13.18 2.67
CA ARG A 96 18.59 12.13 3.44
C ARG A 96 18.93 10.90 2.59
N PHE A 97 17.98 10.45 1.77
CA PHE A 97 18.18 9.30 0.89
C PHE A 97 19.30 9.52 -0.14
N VAL A 98 19.39 10.73 -0.72
CA VAL A 98 20.42 11.05 -1.72
C VAL A 98 21.83 10.99 -1.13
N GLY A 99 21.96 11.23 0.18
CA GLY A 99 23.20 11.08 0.95
C GLY A 99 23.57 9.63 1.32
N CYS A 100 22.66 8.66 1.16
CA CYS A 100 22.91 7.27 1.52
C CYS A 100 24.02 6.64 0.63
N PRO A 101 25.03 5.95 1.21
CA PRO A 101 26.07 5.27 0.43
C PRO A 101 25.57 3.92 -0.13
N ILE A 102 24.68 3.99 -1.12
CA ILE A 102 24.01 2.81 -1.72
C ILE A 102 24.99 1.80 -2.31
N ASP A 103 26.17 2.24 -2.77
CA ASP A 103 27.17 1.35 -3.34
C ASP A 103 27.73 0.34 -2.32
N GLU A 104 27.65 0.66 -1.02
CA GLU A 104 28.09 -0.23 0.07
C GLU A 104 27.11 -1.37 0.39
N ILE A 105 25.91 -1.34 -0.19
CA ILE A 105 24.92 -2.41 -0.04
C ILE A 105 25.45 -3.68 -0.73
N LYS A 106 25.60 -4.78 0.01
CA LYS A 106 26.14 -6.06 -0.50
C LYS A 106 25.14 -7.20 -0.45
N SER A 107 24.04 -7.04 0.28
CA SER A 107 23.04 -8.08 0.52
C SER A 107 21.62 -7.54 0.52
N LEU A 108 20.62 -8.43 0.50
CA LEU A 108 19.20 -8.05 0.63
C LEU A 108 18.91 -7.42 2.00
N LYS A 109 19.60 -7.91 3.03
CA LYS A 109 19.56 -7.35 4.38
C LYS A 109 20.10 -5.92 4.40
N ASP A 110 21.23 -5.67 3.74
CA ASP A 110 21.76 -4.31 3.59
C ASP A 110 20.75 -3.43 2.84
N ALA A 111 20.18 -3.90 1.73
CA ALA A 111 19.22 -3.08 0.98
C ALA A 111 17.99 -2.69 1.82
N THR A 112 17.68 -3.49 2.84
CA THR A 112 16.59 -3.25 3.79
C THR A 112 16.98 -2.24 4.87
N PHE A 113 18.08 -2.50 5.57
CA PHE A 113 18.42 -1.76 6.79
C PHE A 113 19.48 -0.67 6.58
N PHE A 114 20.25 -0.72 5.50
CA PHE A 114 21.34 0.23 5.28
C PHE A 114 20.85 1.66 5.05
N PRO A 115 19.79 1.91 4.24
CA PRO A 115 19.19 3.24 4.14
C PRO A 115 18.65 3.77 5.48
N VAL A 116 18.32 2.87 6.40
CA VAL A 116 17.82 3.17 7.73
C VAL A 116 18.96 3.47 8.71
N ARG A 117 20.05 2.70 8.64
CA ARG A 117 21.14 2.73 9.64
C ARG A 117 22.28 3.68 9.31
N ARG A 118 22.46 4.02 8.04
CA ARG A 118 23.65 4.74 7.56
C ARG A 118 23.32 6.11 6.95
N SER A 119 22.05 6.40 6.71
CA SER A 119 21.62 7.75 6.34
C SER A 119 21.51 8.60 7.61
N GLY A 120 21.85 9.90 7.53
CA GLY A 120 21.83 10.84 8.65
C GLY A 120 22.52 10.33 9.93
N ASN A 121 21.87 10.42 11.10
CA ASN A 121 22.38 9.87 12.37
C ASN A 121 22.08 8.37 12.56
N GLY A 122 21.69 7.68 11.48
CA GLY A 122 21.42 6.24 11.50
C GLY A 122 20.18 5.86 12.33
N GLN A 123 20.33 4.84 13.17
CA GLN A 123 19.23 4.27 13.97
C GLN A 123 18.61 5.27 14.95
N ASP A 124 19.33 6.33 15.30
CA ASP A 124 18.88 7.33 16.26
C ASP A 124 17.75 8.20 15.70
N ASP A 125 17.65 8.28 14.38
CA ASP A 125 16.59 9.00 13.67
C ASP A 125 15.43 8.05 13.26
N CYS A 126 15.46 6.78 13.69
CA CYS A 126 14.42 5.81 13.38
C CYS A 126 13.28 5.88 14.39
N HIS A 127 12.08 6.03 13.87
CA HIS A 127 10.87 6.20 14.66
C HIS A 127 9.77 5.26 14.19
N MET A 128 8.98 4.80 15.16
CA MET A 128 7.69 4.15 14.93
C MET A 128 6.61 4.94 15.67
N THR A 129 5.37 4.87 15.19
CA THR A 129 4.22 5.49 15.85
C THR A 129 3.82 4.71 17.09
N VAL A 130 3.16 5.34 18.06
CA VAL A 130 2.64 4.62 19.25
C VAL A 130 1.35 3.86 18.92
N ASP A 131 0.52 4.45 18.06
CA ASP A 131 -0.62 3.75 17.49
C ASP A 131 -0.16 3.03 16.22
N TYR A 132 -0.32 1.71 16.17
CA TYR A 132 0.07 0.94 15.01
C TYR A 132 -0.74 1.37 13.78
N LEU A 133 -2.02 1.73 13.97
CA LEU A 133 -2.89 2.17 12.88
C LEU A 133 -2.54 3.56 12.33
N ASP A 134 -1.64 4.32 12.99
CA ASP A 134 -1.11 5.56 12.41
C ASP A 134 -0.19 5.28 11.22
N PHE A 135 0.60 4.22 11.30
CA PHE A 135 1.48 3.83 10.21
C PHE A 135 1.84 2.36 10.33
N MET A 136 1.14 1.53 9.56
CA MET A 136 1.38 0.10 9.49
C MET A 136 1.31 -0.42 8.07
N VAL A 137 1.88 -1.60 7.88
CA VAL A 137 1.72 -2.40 6.67
C VAL A 137 1.19 -3.78 7.02
N GLU A 138 0.19 -4.23 6.28
CA GLU A 138 -0.29 -5.60 6.28
C GLU A 138 0.56 -6.39 5.28
N HIS A 139 1.40 -7.31 5.75
CA HIS A 139 2.36 -8.03 4.90
C HIS A 139 1.80 -9.38 4.43
N LEU A 140 1.22 -9.40 3.22
CA LEU A 140 0.35 -10.48 2.77
C LEU A 140 1.08 -11.77 2.36
N ARG A 141 2.38 -11.73 2.06
CA ARG A 141 3.12 -12.93 1.63
C ARG A 141 3.07 -14.07 2.61
N GLY A 142 3.15 -13.79 3.91
CA GLY A 142 3.00 -14.84 4.94
C GLY A 142 1.66 -15.57 4.84
N TRP A 143 0.61 -14.85 4.46
CA TRP A 143 -0.75 -15.36 4.40
C TRP A 143 -1.10 -16.13 3.15
N TYR A 144 -0.46 -15.88 2.00
CA TYR A 144 -0.73 -16.68 0.80
C TYR A 144 0.33 -17.74 0.53
N GLN A 145 1.54 -17.62 1.10
CA GLN A 145 2.57 -18.67 1.00
C GLN A 145 2.32 -19.86 1.94
N TRP A 146 1.44 -19.72 2.92
CA TRP A 146 1.11 -20.83 3.82
C TRP A 146 0.51 -22.05 3.10
N SER A 147 -0.09 -21.85 1.93
CA SER A 147 -0.66 -22.91 1.10
C SER A 147 0.07 -22.91 -0.24
N GLU A 148 0.97 -23.87 -0.42
CA GLU A 148 1.65 -24.10 -1.70
C GLU A 148 0.69 -24.72 -2.75
N SER A 149 -0.53 -25.06 -2.34
CA SER A 149 -1.57 -25.60 -3.23
C SER A 149 -2.11 -24.53 -4.20
N ASN A 150 -2.57 -24.98 -5.37
CA ASN A 150 -3.18 -24.07 -6.34
C ASN A 150 -4.50 -23.51 -5.82
N GLU A 151 -5.25 -24.28 -5.03
CA GLU A 151 -6.51 -23.89 -4.40
C GLU A 151 -6.30 -22.76 -3.40
N GLY A 152 -5.27 -22.88 -2.54
CA GLY A 152 -4.90 -21.84 -1.59
C GLY A 152 -4.45 -20.55 -2.27
N LEU A 153 -3.64 -20.66 -3.33
CA LEU A 153 -3.22 -19.51 -4.15
C LEU A 153 -4.39 -18.86 -4.88
N ALA A 154 -5.32 -19.64 -5.44
CA ALA A 154 -6.52 -19.13 -6.09
C ALA A 154 -7.44 -18.40 -5.10
N TYR A 155 -7.58 -18.92 -3.89
CA TYR A 155 -8.32 -18.25 -2.83
C TYR A 155 -7.65 -16.93 -2.43
N ALA A 156 -6.33 -16.94 -2.24
CA ALA A 156 -5.58 -15.74 -1.91
C ALA A 156 -5.70 -14.66 -2.99
N THR A 157 -5.61 -15.07 -4.26
CA THR A 157 -5.88 -14.24 -5.44
C THR A 157 -7.25 -13.57 -5.32
N GLY A 158 -8.31 -14.34 -5.09
CA GLY A 158 -9.68 -13.79 -4.96
C GLY A 158 -9.85 -12.83 -3.79
N ARG A 159 -9.16 -13.06 -2.66
CA ARG A 159 -9.19 -12.14 -1.51
C ARG A 159 -8.50 -10.82 -1.80
N MET A 160 -7.38 -10.84 -2.51
CA MET A 160 -6.65 -9.63 -2.92
C MET A 160 -7.43 -8.82 -3.97
N GLN A 161 -8.11 -9.50 -4.90
CA GLN A 161 -9.05 -8.87 -5.83
C GLN A 161 -10.17 -8.14 -5.07
N LEU A 162 -10.82 -8.81 -4.13
CA LEU A 162 -11.88 -8.21 -3.32
C LEU A 162 -11.38 -7.02 -2.48
N ALA A 163 -10.20 -7.13 -1.86
CA ALA A 163 -9.61 -6.04 -1.10
C ALA A 163 -9.31 -4.83 -2.01
N THR A 164 -8.75 -5.07 -3.20
CA THR A 164 -8.49 -4.03 -4.21
C THR A 164 -9.78 -3.31 -4.61
N GLU A 165 -10.83 -4.05 -4.97
CA GLU A 165 -12.14 -3.50 -5.34
C GLU A 165 -12.73 -2.62 -4.21
N GLN A 166 -12.68 -3.11 -2.97
CA GLN A 166 -13.18 -2.36 -1.81
C GLN A 166 -12.39 -1.07 -1.57
N MET A 167 -11.06 -1.08 -1.73
CA MET A 167 -10.21 0.10 -1.60
C MET A 167 -10.47 1.13 -2.71
N VAL A 168 -10.67 0.68 -3.95
CA VAL A 168 -11.04 1.57 -5.07
C VAL A 168 -12.40 2.23 -4.82
N GLN A 169 -13.37 1.48 -4.27
CA GLN A 169 -14.71 2.00 -3.95
C GLN A 169 -14.70 2.97 -2.76
N LYS A 170 -13.85 2.73 -1.76
CA LYS A 170 -13.69 3.65 -0.62
C LYS A 170 -13.06 4.96 -1.11
N ARG A 171 -13.84 6.05 -1.03
CA ARG A 171 -13.32 7.41 -1.22
C ARG A 171 -12.55 7.82 0.03
N ASN A 172 -11.24 7.93 -0.08
CA ASN A 172 -10.44 8.47 1.00
C ASN A 172 -10.38 10.00 0.87
N LYS A 173 -10.84 10.73 1.89
CA LYS A 173 -11.02 12.19 1.83
C LYS A 173 -9.80 12.99 2.30
N GLN A 174 -8.71 12.34 2.70
CA GLN A 174 -7.58 13.01 3.34
C GLN A 174 -6.26 12.70 2.62
N SER A 175 -6.14 13.18 1.38
CA SER A 175 -4.81 13.34 0.78
C SER A 175 -4.20 14.63 1.31
N THR A 176 -3.07 14.55 2.01
CA THR A 176 -2.29 15.74 2.37
C THR A 176 -1.22 16.02 1.32
N ILE A 177 -0.74 17.26 1.29
CA ILE A 177 0.40 17.67 0.46
C ILE A 177 1.58 16.72 0.66
N PHE A 178 1.86 16.32 1.91
CA PHE A 178 2.93 15.38 2.26
C PHE A 178 2.86 14.07 1.45
N MET A 179 1.67 13.45 1.38
CA MET A 179 1.48 12.22 0.61
C MET A 179 1.65 12.46 -0.89
N GLN A 180 1.11 13.58 -1.38
CA GLN A 180 1.20 13.95 -2.80
C GLN A 180 2.64 14.23 -3.24
N THR A 181 3.51 14.69 -2.33
CA THR A 181 4.94 14.90 -2.57
C THR A 181 5.79 13.66 -2.28
N THR A 182 5.17 12.50 -2.09
CA THR A 182 5.87 11.23 -1.86
C THR A 182 5.97 10.39 -3.12
N LEU A 183 7.18 9.90 -3.37
CA LEU A 183 7.46 8.87 -4.38
C LEU A 183 7.55 7.51 -3.70
N ALA A 184 6.64 6.59 -4.03
CA ALA A 184 6.75 5.21 -3.61
C ALA A 184 7.57 4.38 -4.61
N VAL A 185 8.44 3.51 -4.10
CA VAL A 185 9.26 2.60 -4.91
C VAL A 185 9.07 1.16 -4.45
N ILE A 186 8.73 0.30 -5.39
CA ILE A 186 8.42 -1.12 -5.19
C ILE A 186 9.37 -1.95 -6.08
N PRO A 187 10.48 -2.50 -5.54
CA PRO A 187 11.24 -3.48 -6.29
C PRO A 187 10.45 -4.79 -6.41
N LEU A 188 10.39 -5.31 -7.63
CA LEU A 188 9.69 -6.53 -8.01
C LEU A 188 10.71 -7.55 -8.51
N ALA A 189 10.65 -8.75 -7.95
CA ALA A 189 11.54 -9.86 -8.31
C ALA A 189 10.72 -11.15 -8.48
N ALA A 190 9.93 -11.24 -9.56
CA ALA A 190 9.07 -12.37 -9.84
C ALA A 190 9.86 -13.51 -10.50
N ASN A 191 10.59 -14.27 -9.69
CA ASN A 191 11.40 -15.40 -10.15
C ASN A 191 10.65 -16.75 -10.16
N SER A 192 9.35 -16.77 -9.83
CA SER A 192 8.56 -18.01 -9.80
C SER A 192 8.24 -18.50 -11.21
N LYS A 193 8.26 -19.83 -11.38
CA LYS A 193 7.76 -20.51 -12.59
C LYS A 193 6.31 -20.96 -12.46
N ASN A 194 5.71 -20.87 -11.26
CA ASN A 194 4.34 -21.29 -11.03
C ASN A 194 3.38 -20.15 -11.43
N PRO A 195 2.52 -20.35 -12.45
CA PRO A 195 1.57 -19.32 -12.90
C PRO A 195 0.61 -18.87 -11.80
N ALA A 196 0.21 -19.75 -10.88
CA ALA A 196 -0.67 -19.39 -9.76
C ALA A 196 0.02 -18.45 -8.77
N GLN A 197 1.32 -18.68 -8.49
CA GLN A 197 2.10 -17.77 -7.64
C GLN A 197 2.32 -16.42 -8.31
N LEU A 198 2.62 -16.40 -9.61
CA LEU A 198 2.77 -15.17 -10.39
C LEU A 198 1.47 -14.36 -10.41
N ARG A 199 0.32 -15.04 -10.61
CA ARG A 199 -1.00 -14.39 -10.54
C ARG A 199 -1.30 -13.85 -9.15
N THR A 200 -1.02 -14.63 -8.10
CA THR A 200 -1.20 -14.19 -6.71
C THR A 200 -0.34 -12.95 -6.42
N LEU A 201 0.91 -12.92 -6.87
CA LEU A 201 1.79 -11.76 -6.75
C LEU A 201 1.29 -10.55 -7.54
N GLN A 202 0.72 -10.75 -8.73
CA GLN A 202 0.09 -9.69 -9.50
C GLN A 202 -1.05 -9.01 -8.72
N GLU A 203 -1.93 -9.80 -8.11
CA GLU A 203 -3.05 -9.29 -7.30
C GLU A 203 -2.57 -8.63 -6.00
N ALA A 204 -1.54 -9.20 -5.36
CA ALA A 204 -0.90 -8.57 -4.20
C ALA A 204 -0.36 -7.18 -4.56
N MET A 205 0.30 -7.07 -5.71
CA MET A 205 0.84 -5.82 -6.22
C MET A 205 -0.26 -4.82 -6.58
N ALA A 206 -1.35 -5.26 -7.23
CA ALA A 206 -2.50 -4.40 -7.48
C ALA A 206 -3.10 -3.86 -6.17
N THR A 207 -3.22 -4.72 -5.15
CA THR A 207 -3.71 -4.34 -3.81
C THR A 207 -2.77 -3.34 -3.14
N THR A 208 -1.47 -3.61 -3.15
CA THR A 208 -0.41 -2.73 -2.65
C THR A 208 -0.51 -1.36 -3.31
N ILE A 209 -0.46 -1.28 -4.64
CA ILE A 209 -0.55 -0.02 -5.39
C ILE A 209 -1.83 0.72 -4.98
N THR A 210 -2.98 0.04 -4.98
CA THR A 210 -4.25 0.66 -4.61
C THR A 210 -4.21 1.25 -3.20
N SER A 211 -3.61 0.55 -2.24
CA SER A 211 -3.44 1.07 -0.89
C SER A 211 -2.56 2.34 -0.86
N LEU A 212 -1.47 2.38 -1.63
CA LEU A 212 -0.62 3.58 -1.74
C LEU A 212 -1.40 4.75 -2.34
N LEU A 213 -2.14 4.50 -3.42
CA LEU A 213 -2.95 5.50 -4.10
C LEU A 213 -4.09 6.00 -3.21
N GLN A 214 -4.73 5.12 -2.44
CA GLN A 214 -5.77 5.47 -1.47
C GLN A 214 -5.23 6.33 -0.32
N ASN A 215 -3.96 6.14 0.07
CA ASN A 215 -3.26 6.99 1.03
C ASN A 215 -2.77 8.31 0.39
N GLY A 216 -3.02 8.55 -0.90
CA GLY A 216 -2.72 9.80 -1.57
C GLY A 216 -1.26 9.95 -2.01
N ILE A 217 -0.50 8.85 -2.09
CA ILE A 217 0.86 8.86 -2.62
C ILE A 217 0.83 9.36 -4.08
N GLY A 218 1.68 10.34 -4.38
CA GLY A 218 1.64 11.05 -5.66
C GLY A 218 2.14 10.22 -6.85
N ARG A 219 3.11 9.34 -6.62
CA ARG A 219 3.69 8.49 -7.67
C ARG A 219 4.17 7.15 -7.12
N VAL A 220 3.92 6.09 -7.89
CA VAL A 220 4.39 4.73 -7.59
C VAL A 220 5.26 4.24 -8.73
N VAL A 221 6.48 3.81 -8.40
CA VAL A 221 7.45 3.28 -9.35
C VAL A 221 7.71 1.81 -9.02
N ILE A 222 7.35 0.92 -9.93
CA ILE A 222 7.72 -0.49 -9.85
C ILE A 222 9.05 -0.67 -10.55
N VAL A 223 9.99 -1.33 -9.89
CA VAL A 223 11.31 -1.61 -10.43
C VAL A 223 11.48 -3.11 -10.63
N GLY A 224 11.50 -3.55 -11.88
CA GLY A 224 11.69 -4.96 -12.21
C GLY A 224 13.09 -5.27 -12.72
N HIS A 225 13.49 -6.54 -12.59
CA HIS A 225 14.73 -7.07 -13.12
C HIS A 225 14.49 -8.19 -14.14
N PHE A 226 13.48 -9.02 -13.95
CA PHE A 226 13.12 -10.12 -14.83
C PHE A 226 12.16 -9.68 -15.94
N GLU A 227 12.15 -10.39 -17.06
CA GLU A 227 11.23 -10.12 -18.18
C GLU A 227 9.75 -10.19 -17.74
N ASN A 228 9.43 -11.16 -16.88
CA ASN A 228 8.09 -11.35 -16.35
C ASN A 228 7.64 -10.19 -15.43
N ASP A 229 8.57 -9.47 -14.80
CA ASP A 229 8.23 -8.37 -13.89
C ASP A 229 7.45 -7.27 -14.61
N ALA A 230 7.85 -6.97 -15.84
CA ALA A 230 7.17 -5.99 -16.68
C ALA A 230 5.74 -6.42 -17.03
N ILE A 231 5.56 -7.70 -17.35
CA ILE A 231 4.25 -8.27 -17.70
C ILE A 231 3.33 -8.22 -16.47
N LEU A 232 3.82 -8.61 -15.30
CA LEU A 232 3.04 -8.54 -14.06
C LEU A 232 2.66 -7.10 -13.69
N ALA A 233 3.61 -6.17 -13.75
CA ALA A 233 3.36 -4.76 -13.47
C ALA A 233 2.31 -4.18 -14.41
N ARG A 234 2.43 -4.49 -15.71
CA ARG A 234 1.47 -4.07 -16.74
C ARG A 234 0.07 -4.61 -16.46
N ASN A 235 -0.05 -5.91 -16.16
CA ASN A 235 -1.34 -6.51 -15.89
C ASN A 235 -2.00 -5.96 -14.62
N ALA A 236 -1.21 -5.71 -13.56
CA ALA A 236 -1.71 -5.04 -12.37
C ALA A 236 -2.22 -3.62 -12.68
N PHE A 237 -1.47 -2.83 -13.47
CA PHE A 237 -1.91 -1.49 -13.86
C PHE A 237 -3.19 -1.52 -14.71
N LEU A 238 -3.28 -2.44 -15.67
CA LEU A 238 -4.48 -2.63 -16.50
C LEU A 238 -5.70 -2.98 -15.66
N GLN A 239 -5.53 -3.88 -14.68
CA GLN A 239 -6.59 -4.22 -13.75
C GLN A 239 -7.09 -3.02 -12.96
N LEU A 240 -6.18 -2.22 -12.40
CA LEU A 240 -6.55 -1.01 -11.66
C LEU A 240 -7.25 0.02 -12.55
N GLN A 241 -6.79 0.16 -13.78
CA GLN A 241 -7.41 1.05 -14.76
C GLN A 241 -8.84 0.62 -15.08
N MET A 242 -9.10 -0.68 -15.25
CA MET A 242 -10.45 -1.21 -15.43
C MET A 242 -11.33 -0.96 -14.20
N LEU A 243 -10.79 -1.11 -12.99
CA LEU A 243 -11.56 -0.84 -11.77
C LEU A 243 -11.86 0.65 -11.55
N CYS A 244 -11.04 1.55 -12.09
CA CYS A 244 -11.21 3.01 -11.92
C CYS A 244 -12.14 3.65 -12.97
N GLU A 245 -12.45 2.97 -14.07
CA GLU A 245 -13.45 3.28 -15.12
C GLU A 245 -13.93 4.76 -15.23
N GLN A 246 -13.01 5.64 -15.68
CA GLN A 246 -13.30 6.95 -16.31
C GLN A 246 -12.26 7.32 -17.39
N THR A 247 -11.83 6.40 -18.26
CA THR A 247 -10.90 6.76 -19.35
C THR A 247 -11.20 6.02 -20.66
N GLU A 248 -11.83 6.73 -21.59
CA GLU A 248 -12.12 6.28 -22.97
C GLU A 248 -10.86 6.18 -23.88
N SER A 249 -9.65 6.55 -23.43
CA SER A 249 -8.54 6.83 -24.36
C SER A 249 -7.20 6.09 -24.15
N VAL A 250 -7.13 5.00 -23.37
CA VAL A 250 -5.81 4.50 -22.88
C VAL A 250 -5.42 3.10 -23.39
N ALA A 251 -6.34 2.35 -23.99
CA ALA A 251 -6.03 1.02 -24.53
C ALA A 251 -4.94 1.02 -25.63
N GLU A 252 -4.71 2.16 -26.29
CA GLU A 252 -3.71 2.28 -27.37
C GLU A 252 -2.26 2.40 -26.88
N GLN A 253 -2.00 2.85 -25.64
CA GLN A 253 -0.60 3.07 -25.16
C GLN A 253 0.08 1.81 -24.60
N ILE A 254 -0.68 0.81 -24.15
CA ILE A 254 -0.14 -0.36 -23.43
C ILE A 254 0.24 -1.53 -24.37
N ASN A 255 -0.21 -1.48 -25.63
CA ASN A 255 0.10 -2.53 -26.61
C ASN A 255 1.51 -2.46 -27.18
N ASP A 256 2.25 -1.38 -26.93
CA ASP A 256 3.66 -1.33 -27.31
C ASP A 256 4.49 -2.15 -26.30
N SER A 257 5.21 -3.14 -26.79
CA SER A 257 6.13 -3.99 -26.00
C SER A 257 7.38 -3.25 -25.53
N THR A 258 7.41 -1.92 -25.65
CA THR A 258 8.54 -1.08 -25.27
C THR A 258 8.63 -0.98 -23.74
N LEU A 259 9.79 -1.38 -23.22
CA LEU A 259 10.21 -1.14 -21.84
C LEU A 259 11.17 0.04 -21.82
N PRO A 260 11.12 0.94 -20.83
CA PRO A 260 10.15 1.08 -19.73
C PRO A 260 8.82 1.74 -20.15
N PHE A 261 7.80 1.73 -19.27
CA PHE A 261 6.47 2.33 -19.55
C PHE A 261 5.89 3.13 -18.36
N GLN A 262 4.94 4.03 -18.65
CA GLN A 262 4.22 4.86 -17.68
C GLN A 262 2.72 4.80 -17.93
N VAL A 263 1.93 4.86 -16.86
CA VAL A 263 0.47 4.90 -16.91
C VAL A 263 0.00 6.02 -15.99
N GLU A 264 -0.90 6.87 -16.47
CA GLU A 264 -1.59 7.85 -15.64
C GLU A 264 -2.95 7.30 -15.22
N LEU A 265 -3.20 7.21 -13.92
CA LEU A 265 -4.51 6.93 -13.37
C LEU A 265 -5.19 8.25 -13.02
N LYS A 266 -6.33 8.50 -13.65
CA LYS A 266 -7.17 9.66 -13.34
C LYS A 266 -8.34 9.20 -12.50
N ARG A 267 -8.48 9.75 -11.29
CA ARG A 267 -9.59 9.49 -10.39
C ARG A 267 -10.34 10.79 -10.13
N GLN A 268 -11.66 10.77 -10.31
CA GLN A 268 -12.50 11.86 -9.80
C GLN A 268 -12.71 11.64 -8.30
N VAL A 269 -12.26 12.59 -7.50
CA VAL A 269 -12.56 12.66 -6.08
C VAL A 269 -13.31 13.96 -5.86
N ASP A 270 -14.62 13.83 -5.64
CA ASP A 270 -15.56 14.94 -5.60
C ASP A 270 -15.52 15.76 -6.90
N ASP A 271 -15.18 17.04 -6.88
CA ASP A 271 -15.10 17.91 -8.07
C ASP A 271 -13.65 18.05 -8.62
N GLU A 272 -12.69 17.32 -8.05
CA GLU A 272 -11.28 17.38 -8.45
C GLU A 272 -10.83 16.10 -9.16
N THR A 273 -10.14 16.27 -10.28
CA THR A 273 -9.45 15.18 -10.97
C THR A 273 -8.08 15.00 -10.37
N ILE A 274 -7.89 13.95 -9.58
CA ILE A 274 -6.58 13.55 -9.08
C ILE A 274 -5.90 12.72 -10.17
N VAL A 275 -4.73 13.17 -10.61
CA VAL A 275 -3.87 12.42 -11.53
C VAL A 275 -2.74 11.77 -10.75
N GLN A 276 -2.73 10.45 -10.71
CA GLN A 276 -1.66 9.66 -10.10
C GLN A 276 -0.84 8.98 -11.19
N GLN A 277 0.47 8.94 -10.98
CA GLN A 277 1.39 8.41 -11.99
C GLN A 277 1.98 7.09 -11.53
N LEU A 278 1.87 6.09 -12.40
CA LEU A 278 2.47 4.78 -12.25
C LEU A 278 3.59 4.62 -13.28
N ALA A 279 4.69 3.99 -12.89
CA ALA A 279 5.78 3.70 -13.81
C ALA A 279 6.35 2.31 -13.55
N PHE A 280 6.78 1.66 -14.62
CA PHE A 280 7.64 0.49 -14.55
C PHE A 280 9.02 0.83 -15.09
N VAL A 281 10.04 0.48 -14.31
CA VAL A 281 11.44 0.72 -14.65
C VAL A 281 12.21 -0.59 -14.63
N HIS A 282 12.98 -0.85 -15.67
CA HIS A 282 13.79 -2.06 -15.79
C HIS A 282 15.26 -1.78 -15.42
N THR A 283 15.80 -2.47 -14.42
CA THR A 283 17.20 -2.27 -14.01
C THR A 283 18.10 -3.42 -14.48
N LYS A 284 19.16 -3.10 -15.23
CA LYS A 284 20.30 -4.01 -15.45
C LYS A 284 21.38 -3.67 -14.44
N GLY A 285 21.70 -4.57 -13.52
CA GLY A 285 22.87 -4.41 -12.66
C GLY A 285 22.65 -4.83 -11.22
N ASP A 286 23.73 -5.35 -10.62
CA ASP A 286 23.85 -5.87 -9.25
C ASP A 286 23.33 -7.30 -8.99
N GLY A 287 23.15 -8.11 -10.03
CA GLY A 287 22.76 -9.53 -9.90
C GLY A 287 21.34 -9.70 -9.37
N ASN A 288 21.10 -10.74 -8.55
CA ASN A 288 19.78 -11.03 -7.96
C ASN A 288 19.33 -10.01 -6.86
N LEU A 289 19.97 -8.84 -6.77
CA LEU A 289 19.75 -7.84 -5.71
C LEU A 289 18.88 -6.67 -6.17
N VAL A 290 17.69 -6.97 -6.68
CA VAL A 290 16.74 -5.99 -7.23
C VAL A 290 16.50 -4.77 -6.33
N PRO A 291 16.36 -4.91 -4.99
CA PRO A 291 16.21 -3.76 -4.11
C PRO A 291 17.38 -2.76 -4.18
N LYS A 292 18.62 -3.23 -4.26
CA LYS A 292 19.78 -2.35 -4.43
C LYS A 292 19.71 -1.60 -5.76
N ALA A 293 19.40 -2.32 -6.83
CA ALA A 293 19.28 -1.74 -8.16
C ALA A 293 18.18 -0.65 -8.20
N ALA A 294 17.05 -0.87 -7.53
CA ALA A 294 15.99 0.12 -7.38
C ALA A 294 16.45 1.38 -6.64
N LEU A 295 17.12 1.21 -5.50
CA LEU A 295 17.66 2.33 -4.73
C LEU A 295 18.72 3.11 -5.53
N LYS A 296 19.64 2.40 -6.19
CA LYS A 296 20.69 3.01 -7.02
C LYS A 296 20.11 3.78 -8.20
N GLY A 297 19.18 3.18 -8.93
CA GLY A 297 18.48 3.81 -10.06
C GLY A 297 17.74 5.07 -9.64
N LEU A 298 16.98 5.01 -8.53
CA LEU A 298 16.32 6.17 -7.97
C LEU A 298 17.31 7.28 -7.58
N GLN A 299 18.42 6.92 -6.92
CA GLN A 299 19.41 7.91 -6.51
C GLN A 299 20.10 8.59 -7.71
N LEU A 300 20.37 7.84 -8.78
CA LEU A 300 20.88 8.39 -10.04
C LEU A 300 19.87 9.36 -10.65
N ALA A 301 18.59 8.98 -10.72
CA ALA A 301 17.53 9.83 -11.25
C ALA A 301 17.39 11.14 -10.45
N LEU A 302 17.39 11.09 -9.12
CA LEU A 302 17.35 12.27 -8.25
C LEU A 302 18.58 13.17 -8.43
N LYS A 303 19.74 12.59 -8.74
CA LYS A 303 20.96 13.33 -9.09
C LYS A 303 20.93 13.89 -10.53
N GLY A 304 19.84 13.69 -11.27
CA GLY A 304 19.70 14.10 -12.67
C GLY A 304 20.60 13.31 -13.62
N LYS A 305 21.04 12.12 -13.21
CA LYS A 305 21.90 11.23 -14.00
C LYS A 305 21.04 10.19 -14.70
N VAL A 306 21.51 9.79 -15.88
CA VAL A 306 20.99 8.65 -16.60
C VAL A 306 21.60 7.38 -15.98
N ASP A 307 20.80 6.33 -15.82
CA ASP A 307 21.30 5.06 -15.29
C ASP A 307 22.10 4.27 -16.35
N ASP A 308 22.63 3.12 -15.94
CA ASP A 308 23.40 2.23 -16.84
C ASP A 308 22.55 1.68 -18.01
N ASN A 309 21.23 1.79 -17.93
CA ASN A 309 20.30 1.40 -18.99
C ASN A 309 19.98 2.53 -19.98
N GLY A 310 20.50 3.73 -19.79
CA GLY A 310 20.12 4.88 -20.60
C GLY A 310 18.76 5.48 -20.19
N GLN A 311 18.20 5.10 -19.04
CA GLN A 311 16.89 5.60 -18.61
C GLN A 311 16.99 7.03 -18.10
N VAL A 312 16.13 7.87 -18.65
CA VAL A 312 16.04 9.28 -18.29
C VAL A 312 15.39 9.44 -16.90
N PRO A 313 15.81 10.44 -16.10
CA PRO A 313 15.23 10.71 -14.78
C PRO A 313 13.70 10.83 -14.76
N GLU A 314 13.09 11.31 -15.84
CA GLU A 314 11.64 11.48 -16.00
C GLU A 314 10.86 10.15 -15.93
N LEU A 315 11.52 9.01 -16.20
CA LEU A 315 10.91 7.70 -16.04
C LEU A 315 10.68 7.36 -14.57
N TRP A 316 11.62 7.74 -13.72
CA TRP A 316 11.56 7.56 -12.27
C TRP A 316 10.70 8.63 -11.62
N LEU A 317 10.96 9.89 -11.96
CA LEU A 317 10.47 11.06 -11.23
C LEU A 317 9.26 11.72 -11.88
N GLY A 318 8.84 11.26 -13.05
CA GLY A 318 7.78 11.92 -13.82
C GLY A 318 8.23 13.23 -14.46
N PRO A 319 7.30 13.96 -15.09
CA PRO A 319 7.59 15.24 -15.72
C PRO A 319 8.03 16.26 -14.66
N LYS A 320 8.97 17.14 -15.03
CA LYS A 320 9.40 18.23 -14.17
C LYS A 320 8.24 19.19 -13.92
N SER A 321 8.13 19.69 -12.69
CA SER A 321 7.08 20.66 -12.35
C SER A 321 7.43 22.05 -12.90
N PRO A 322 6.57 22.67 -13.73
CA PRO A 322 6.83 24.01 -14.25
C PRO A 322 6.78 25.07 -13.14
N THR A 323 5.96 24.87 -12.10
CA THR A 323 5.76 25.80 -10.99
C THR A 323 7.00 25.92 -10.08
N LYS A 324 7.69 24.80 -9.78
CA LYS A 324 8.92 24.85 -8.97
C LYS A 324 10.13 25.38 -9.76
N GLN A 325 10.11 25.38 -11.10
CA GLN A 325 11.20 25.90 -11.91
C GLN A 325 11.39 27.42 -11.75
N GLN A 326 10.30 28.18 -11.59
CA GLN A 326 10.33 29.65 -11.54
C GLN A 326 10.73 30.24 -10.18
N PHE A 327 10.59 29.52 -9.06
CA PHE A 327 10.57 30.16 -7.74
C PHE A 327 11.89 30.24 -6.96
N MET A 328 12.97 29.54 -7.34
CA MET A 328 14.15 29.43 -6.45
C MET A 328 15.51 29.70 -7.13
N SER A 329 16.06 30.90 -7.08
CA SER A 329 17.33 31.25 -7.78
C SER A 329 18.63 31.13 -6.96
N GLY A 330 18.62 30.52 -5.76
CA GLY A 330 19.81 30.41 -4.91
C GLY A 330 20.12 28.96 -4.51
N ILE A 331 21.30 28.45 -4.91
CA ILE A 331 21.93 27.18 -4.49
C ILE A 331 20.98 25.96 -4.58
N ARG A 332 20.84 25.39 -5.78
CA ARG A 332 19.94 24.25 -6.04
C ARG A 332 20.64 22.90 -5.99
N HIS A 333 20.05 21.98 -5.25
CA HIS A 333 20.23 20.55 -5.49
C HIS A 333 19.42 20.11 -6.73
N PRO A 334 19.96 19.27 -7.63
CA PRO A 334 19.28 18.88 -8.89
C PRO A 334 17.86 18.31 -8.73
N TRP A 335 17.59 17.58 -7.64
CA TRP A 335 16.29 16.95 -7.39
C TRP A 335 15.16 17.95 -7.08
N THR A 336 15.46 19.18 -6.69
CA THR A 336 14.45 20.21 -6.37
C THR A 336 13.59 20.64 -7.56
N SER A 337 13.99 20.26 -8.78
CA SER A 337 13.20 20.48 -10.00
C SER A 337 12.00 19.52 -10.13
N TRP A 338 11.95 18.47 -9.31
CA TRP A 338 10.81 17.57 -9.16
C TRP A 338 10.04 17.88 -7.87
N ASN A 339 8.75 17.53 -7.83
CA ASN A 339 7.87 17.82 -6.69
C ASN A 339 8.03 16.86 -5.51
N TRP A 340 9.04 15.98 -5.52
CA TRP A 340 9.20 14.93 -4.51
C TRP A 340 10.02 15.43 -3.32
N GLU A 341 9.43 15.30 -2.13
CA GLU A 341 10.05 15.66 -0.85
C GLU A 341 10.39 14.40 -0.04
N TYR A 342 9.66 13.31 -0.28
CA TYR A 342 9.82 12.06 0.45
C TYR A 342 9.86 10.84 -0.45
N ILE A 343 10.47 9.78 0.07
CA ILE A 343 10.53 8.45 -0.55
C ILE A 343 9.92 7.46 0.43
N TYR A 344 8.99 6.66 -0.08
CA TYR A 344 8.47 5.49 0.59
C TYR A 344 8.93 4.23 -0.14
N PHE A 345 9.74 3.41 0.51
CA PHE A 345 10.23 2.16 -0.06
C PHE A 345 9.45 1.00 0.56
N THR A 346 8.93 0.09 -0.26
CA THR A 346 8.02 -0.98 0.18
C THR A 346 8.09 -2.18 -0.77
N GLU A 347 7.27 -3.21 -0.52
CA GLU A 347 7.21 -4.46 -1.29
C GLU A 347 5.91 -4.62 -2.07
N PRO A 348 5.88 -5.48 -3.10
CA PRO A 348 4.68 -5.69 -3.92
C PRO A 348 3.52 -6.33 -3.14
N ASP A 349 3.71 -6.85 -1.94
CA ASP A 349 2.67 -7.53 -1.14
C ASP A 349 2.40 -6.85 0.22
N GLN A 350 2.78 -5.59 0.37
CA GLN A 350 2.56 -4.80 1.57
C GLN A 350 1.43 -3.79 1.37
N VAL A 351 0.31 -4.02 2.03
CA VAL A 351 -0.83 -3.10 2.01
C VAL A 351 -0.60 -2.01 3.06
N LEU A 352 -0.46 -0.77 2.60
CA LEU A 352 -0.23 0.38 3.46
C LEU A 352 -1.52 0.85 4.12
N ASN A 353 -1.43 1.07 5.43
CA ASN A 353 -2.40 1.85 6.18
C ASN A 353 -1.67 2.98 6.90
N ALA A 354 -1.95 4.22 6.50
CA ALA A 354 -1.34 5.39 7.10
C ALA A 354 -2.42 6.41 7.45
N ARG A 355 -2.51 6.74 8.75
CA ARG A 355 -3.18 7.96 9.17
C ARG A 355 -2.15 9.05 9.35
N LEU A 356 -2.42 10.16 8.70
CA LEU A 356 -1.62 11.36 8.79
C LEU A 356 -1.93 12.13 10.06
N THR A 357 -1.73 11.46 11.19
CA THR A 357 -1.83 12.11 12.49
C THR A 357 -0.73 13.17 12.59
N PRO A 358 -0.95 14.25 13.36
CA PRO A 358 0.09 15.24 13.58
C PRO A 358 1.40 14.66 14.13
N SER A 359 1.39 13.48 14.76
CA SER A 359 2.58 12.75 15.21
C SER A 359 3.39 12.26 14.04
N PHE A 360 2.72 11.65 13.07
CA PHE A 360 3.36 11.14 11.87
C PHE A 360 4.03 12.29 11.10
N THR A 361 3.31 13.39 10.84
CA THR A 361 3.89 14.57 10.17
C THR A 361 5.07 15.15 10.95
N LYS A 362 4.94 15.31 12.28
CA LYS A 362 6.05 15.81 13.11
C LYS A 362 7.27 14.90 13.12
N ALA A 363 7.08 13.59 13.04
CA ALA A 363 8.18 12.63 12.96
C ALA A 363 8.92 12.76 11.61
N MET A 364 8.19 13.02 10.52
CA MET A 364 8.77 13.29 9.20
C MET A 364 9.48 14.65 9.13
N ASP A 365 8.90 15.70 9.71
CA ASP A 365 9.45 17.06 9.71
C ASP A 365 10.79 17.17 10.45
N ARG A 366 11.10 16.20 11.31
CA ARG A 366 12.39 16.12 12.04
C ARG A 366 13.51 15.48 11.21
N ASP A 367 13.31 15.33 9.90
CA ASP A 367 14.21 14.62 8.98
C ASP A 367 14.52 13.18 9.45
N GLY A 368 13.54 12.58 10.13
CA GLY A 368 13.59 11.23 10.65
C GLY A 368 13.27 10.18 9.59
N ILE A 369 13.54 8.93 9.92
CA ILE A 369 13.11 7.76 9.18
C ILE A 369 11.94 7.16 9.93
N ILE A 370 10.78 7.05 9.29
CA ILE A 370 9.64 6.37 9.89
C ILE A 370 9.56 4.96 9.35
N LEU A 371 9.44 4.00 10.27
CA LEU A 371 9.22 2.60 10.01
C LEU A 371 7.76 2.26 10.33
N PRO A 372 7.04 1.54 9.45
CA PRO A 372 5.70 1.11 9.75
C PRO A 372 5.72 -0.07 10.71
N HIS A 373 4.66 -0.21 11.50
CA HIS A 373 4.38 -1.46 12.19
C HIS A 373 3.99 -2.53 11.18
N ARG A 374 4.70 -3.65 11.14
CA ARG A 374 4.40 -4.70 10.17
C ARG A 374 3.56 -5.80 10.76
N LEU A 375 2.27 -5.72 10.50
CA LEU A 375 1.32 -6.72 10.94
C LEU A 375 1.53 -8.03 10.19
N GLN A 376 1.65 -9.11 10.95
CA GLN A 376 1.83 -10.46 10.42
C GLN A 376 0.45 -11.11 10.28
N PRO A 377 -0.02 -11.38 9.05
CA PRO A 377 -1.28 -12.08 8.86
C PRO A 377 -1.14 -13.55 9.24
N ILE A 378 -2.26 -14.15 9.62
CA ILE A 378 -2.33 -15.56 10.00
C ILE A 378 -3.45 -16.28 9.25
N PRO A 379 -3.25 -17.55 8.84
CA PRO A 379 -4.32 -18.34 8.24
C PRO A 379 -5.34 -18.72 9.34
N HIS A 380 -6.41 -17.94 9.46
CA HIS A 380 -7.48 -18.17 10.43
C HIS A 380 -8.70 -18.83 9.78
N VAL A 381 -9.44 -19.68 10.52
CA VAL A 381 -10.65 -20.40 10.04
C VAL A 381 -11.61 -19.53 9.25
N SER A 382 -11.86 -18.32 9.75
CA SER A 382 -12.82 -17.37 9.18
C SER A 382 -12.32 -16.71 7.89
N ASP A 383 -11.02 -16.79 7.61
CA ASP A 383 -10.43 -16.38 6.33
C ASP A 383 -10.46 -17.50 5.31
N LEU A 384 -10.91 -18.70 5.67
CA LEU A 384 -10.78 -19.90 4.84
C LEU A 384 -12.13 -20.58 4.60
N VAL A 385 -13.22 -19.82 4.73
CA VAL A 385 -14.57 -20.32 4.49
C VAL A 385 -14.66 -20.88 3.08
N GLY A 386 -14.90 -22.19 2.97
CA GLY A 386 -14.94 -22.92 1.69
C GLY A 386 -13.70 -23.77 1.37
N LEU A 387 -12.62 -23.66 2.15
CA LEU A 387 -11.38 -24.45 1.99
C LEU A 387 -11.27 -25.52 3.11
N VAL A 388 -12.22 -26.46 3.12
CA VAL A 388 -12.45 -27.45 4.19
C VAL A 388 -11.22 -28.32 4.52
N GLU A 389 -10.26 -28.45 3.60
CA GLU A 389 -9.10 -29.33 3.74
C GLU A 389 -7.89 -28.70 4.45
N LEU A 390 -7.88 -27.37 4.64
CA LEU A 390 -6.73 -26.73 5.28
C LEU A 390 -7.00 -26.63 6.77
N GLN A 391 -6.29 -27.42 7.58
CA GLN A 391 -6.36 -27.34 9.04
C GLN A 391 -5.88 -25.95 9.50
N PRO A 392 -6.80 -25.05 9.87
CA PRO A 392 -6.44 -23.70 10.26
C PRO A 392 -5.88 -23.71 11.68
N ALA A 393 -5.23 -22.62 12.07
CA ALA A 393 -4.84 -22.41 13.46
C ALA A 393 -6.03 -22.69 14.39
N PRO A 394 -5.90 -23.53 15.43
CA PRO A 394 -6.96 -23.81 16.40
C PRO A 394 -7.15 -22.64 17.38
N VAL A 395 -7.02 -21.41 16.91
CA VAL A 395 -7.11 -20.21 17.74
C VAL A 395 -8.58 -19.78 17.75
N HIS A 396 -9.38 -20.38 18.63
CA HIS A 396 -10.73 -19.90 18.94
C HIS A 396 -10.63 -18.61 19.75
N LYS A 397 -10.19 -17.52 19.11
CA LYS A 397 -10.14 -16.19 19.72
C LYS A 397 -11.12 -15.25 19.07
N PHE A 398 -11.57 -14.31 19.89
CA PHE A 398 -12.28 -13.14 19.41
C PHE A 398 -11.36 -12.34 18.48
N ILE A 399 -11.86 -12.04 17.28
CA ILE A 399 -11.17 -11.17 16.32
C ILE A 399 -11.78 -9.78 16.43
N VAL A 400 -10.94 -8.78 16.72
CA VAL A 400 -11.37 -7.40 16.71
C VAL A 400 -11.25 -6.85 15.30
N THR A 401 -12.37 -6.64 14.61
CA THR A 401 -12.36 -5.91 13.33
C THR A 401 -12.08 -4.45 13.61
N MET A 402 -10.97 -3.91 13.12
CA MET A 402 -10.55 -2.52 13.32
C MET A 402 -11.06 -1.65 12.17
N ASP A 403 -11.57 -0.48 12.51
CA ASP A 403 -11.76 0.63 11.59
C ASP A 403 -10.54 1.55 11.70
N PRO A 404 -9.66 1.55 10.69
CA PRO A 404 -8.44 2.36 10.73
C PRO A 404 -8.70 3.83 11.01
N GLU A 405 -9.83 4.40 10.63
CA GLU A 405 -10.10 5.83 10.78
C GLU A 405 -10.39 6.26 12.22
N VAL A 406 -10.96 5.37 13.03
CA VAL A 406 -11.48 5.73 14.37
C VAL A 406 -10.96 4.87 15.51
N ASP A 407 -10.48 3.66 15.23
CA ASP A 407 -9.93 2.75 16.24
C ASP A 407 -8.44 2.99 16.45
N ALA A 408 -7.83 2.30 17.40
CA ALA A 408 -6.39 2.38 17.69
C ALA A 408 -5.84 0.99 18.00
N CYS A 409 -4.58 0.72 17.69
CA CYS A 409 -3.86 -0.43 18.27
C CYS A 409 -2.61 0.07 18.98
N CYS A 410 -2.71 0.18 20.30
CA CYS A 410 -1.74 0.90 21.09
C CYS A 410 -0.59 0.01 21.55
N ASP A 411 0.62 0.42 21.19
CA ASP A 411 1.86 -0.20 21.59
C ASP A 411 1.92 -0.44 23.12
N LEU A 412 2.17 -1.69 23.53
CA LEU A 412 2.28 -2.08 24.94
C LEU A 412 3.70 -1.95 25.51
N GLY A 413 4.63 -1.40 24.73
CA GLY A 413 6.01 -1.17 25.12
C GLY A 413 6.92 -2.40 24.96
N PRO A 414 8.24 -2.23 25.14
CA PRO A 414 9.23 -3.29 24.93
C PRO A 414 9.06 -4.53 25.82
N LYS A 415 8.42 -4.37 26.99
CA LYS A 415 8.17 -5.47 27.93
C LYS A 415 7.19 -6.51 27.38
N SER A 416 6.46 -6.18 26.31
CA SER A 416 5.54 -7.12 25.65
C SER A 416 6.23 -8.12 24.72
N ASN A 417 7.55 -8.01 24.47
CA ASN A 417 8.32 -8.89 23.57
C ASN A 417 8.60 -10.30 24.15
N THR A 418 7.82 -10.77 25.13
CA THR A 418 8.03 -12.05 25.80
C THR A 418 7.99 -13.22 24.81
N GLY A 419 7.16 -13.13 23.76
CA GLY A 419 7.07 -14.15 22.73
C GLY A 419 8.32 -14.28 21.87
N PHE A 420 9.00 -13.18 21.50
CA PHE A 420 10.25 -13.29 20.71
C PHE A 420 11.37 -13.97 21.52
N VAL A 421 11.49 -13.63 22.80
CA VAL A 421 12.49 -14.23 23.70
C VAL A 421 12.22 -15.73 23.90
N ALA A 422 10.95 -16.14 23.97
CA ALA A 422 10.56 -17.55 24.00
C ALA A 422 10.94 -18.26 22.69
N ALA A 423 10.61 -17.69 21.53
CA ALA A 423 10.86 -18.28 20.20
C ALA A 423 12.34 -18.62 20.01
N LYS A 424 13.21 -17.66 20.37
CA LYS A 424 14.65 -17.80 20.24
C LYS A 424 15.22 -18.88 21.16
N LYS A 425 14.65 -19.04 22.37
CA LYS A 425 15.05 -20.12 23.29
C LYS A 425 14.68 -21.50 22.78
N GLU A 426 13.62 -21.60 21.99
CA GLU A 426 13.12 -22.84 21.39
C GLU A 426 13.81 -23.15 20.05
N GLY A 427 14.77 -22.32 19.61
CA GLY A 427 15.55 -22.57 18.40
C GLY A 427 14.85 -22.16 17.10
N CYS A 428 13.82 -21.30 17.19
CA CYS A 428 13.14 -20.75 16.02
C CYS A 428 14.14 -20.01 15.10
N THR A 429 14.24 -20.46 13.85
CA THR A 429 15.10 -19.86 12.81
C THR A 429 14.32 -19.07 11.74
N ASP A 430 12.99 -19.18 11.71
CA ASP A 430 12.09 -18.44 10.81
C ASP A 430 11.46 -17.23 11.55
N TYR A 431 10.44 -16.59 10.97
CA TYR A 431 9.62 -15.59 11.65
C TYR A 431 9.07 -16.17 12.95
N TRP A 432 9.12 -15.37 14.02
CA TRP A 432 8.69 -15.81 15.35
C TRP A 432 7.33 -16.49 15.29
N TRP A 433 6.34 -15.85 14.66
CA TRP A 433 4.99 -16.38 14.56
C TRP A 433 4.88 -17.70 13.80
N LYS A 434 5.80 -18.05 12.88
CA LYS A 434 5.76 -19.30 12.10
C LYS A 434 6.22 -20.52 12.87
N CYS A 435 7.37 -20.43 13.55
CA CYS A 435 7.88 -21.52 14.38
C CYS A 435 6.85 -21.96 15.43
N PHE A 436 6.03 -21.00 15.80
CA PHE A 436 4.95 -21.05 16.73
C PHE A 436 3.64 -21.70 16.21
N TYR A 437 3.52 -21.98 14.92
CA TYR A 437 2.44 -22.83 14.40
C TYR A 437 2.74 -24.32 14.57
N GLU A 438 4.02 -24.70 14.57
CA GLU A 438 4.44 -26.10 14.54
C GLU A 438 4.38 -26.75 15.95
N ASP A 439 4.62 -25.98 17.01
CA ASP A 439 4.69 -26.47 18.41
C ASP A 439 3.40 -26.29 19.23
N GLY A 440 2.26 -26.11 18.55
CA GLY A 440 0.96 -25.88 19.18
C GLY A 440 0.72 -24.40 19.47
N ALA A 441 -0.38 -23.87 18.94
CA ALA A 441 -0.74 -22.44 18.96
C ALA A 441 -1.05 -21.86 20.37
N GLU A 442 -0.60 -22.49 21.45
CA GLU A 442 -0.85 -22.09 22.83
C GLU A 442 -0.23 -20.73 23.17
N HIS A 443 0.99 -20.43 22.73
CA HIS A 443 1.60 -19.12 22.99
C HIS A 443 0.97 -18.02 22.12
N MET A 444 0.32 -18.34 20.99
CA MET A 444 -0.53 -17.37 20.26
C MET A 444 -1.73 -16.93 21.12
N GLN A 445 -2.03 -17.67 22.19
CA GLN A 445 -3.07 -17.30 23.15
C GLN A 445 -2.76 -16.03 23.96
N GLN A 446 -1.54 -15.50 23.92
CA GLN A 446 -1.24 -14.21 24.55
C GLN A 446 -1.51 -12.98 23.65
N TYR A 447 -1.66 -13.16 22.34
CA TYR A 447 -1.85 -12.05 21.40
C TYR A 447 -3.31 -11.86 21.00
N ASP A 448 -3.79 -10.62 20.98
CA ASP A 448 -5.09 -10.34 20.37
C ASP A 448 -5.03 -10.57 18.84
N LEU A 449 -6.18 -10.86 18.24
CA LEU A 449 -6.32 -10.97 16.80
C LEU A 449 -7.11 -9.79 16.27
N ILE A 450 -6.64 -9.20 15.18
CA ILE A 450 -7.27 -8.04 14.55
C ILE A 450 -7.55 -8.30 13.07
N ARG A 451 -8.55 -7.61 12.52
CA ARG A 451 -8.71 -7.43 11.07
C ARG A 451 -8.58 -5.96 10.74
N ALA A 452 -7.77 -5.62 9.75
CA ALA A 452 -7.59 -4.25 9.32
C ALA A 452 -8.14 -4.05 7.90
N THR A 453 -7.35 -3.44 7.02
CA THR A 453 -7.79 -2.91 5.72
C THR A 453 -8.10 -4.02 4.73
N THR A 454 -7.25 -5.05 4.68
CA THR A 454 -7.42 -6.19 3.76
C THR A 454 -8.55 -7.12 4.20
N GLY A 455 -8.99 -6.96 5.44
CA GLY A 455 -9.91 -7.89 6.09
C GLY A 455 -9.31 -9.28 6.23
N VAL A 456 -7.99 -9.48 6.21
CA VAL A 456 -7.32 -10.71 6.65
C VAL A 456 -7.12 -10.63 8.18
N VAL A 457 -7.05 -11.77 8.86
CA VAL A 457 -6.72 -11.80 10.29
C VAL A 457 -5.22 -11.63 10.48
N HIS A 458 -4.85 -10.72 11.38
CA HIS A 458 -3.48 -10.50 11.82
C HIS A 458 -3.37 -10.73 13.31
N VAL A 459 -2.15 -11.05 13.73
CA VAL A 459 -1.78 -10.89 15.14
C VAL A 459 -1.73 -9.40 15.46
N ALA A 460 -2.24 -8.98 16.61
CA ALA A 460 -2.07 -7.63 17.13
C ALA A 460 -0.64 -7.43 17.66
N ALA A 461 0.35 -7.65 16.80
CA ALA A 461 1.76 -7.52 17.06
C ALA A 461 2.52 -7.21 15.77
N ASP A 462 3.70 -6.63 15.93
CA ASP A 462 4.63 -6.33 14.83
C ASP A 462 5.54 -7.54 14.51
N GLU A 463 6.43 -7.39 13.53
CA GLU A 463 7.41 -8.40 13.14
C GLU A 463 8.43 -8.74 14.25
N HIS A 464 8.51 -7.94 15.31
CA HIS A 464 9.38 -8.10 16.46
C HIS A 464 8.65 -8.72 17.67
N ALA A 465 7.42 -9.18 17.47
CA ALA A 465 6.53 -9.74 18.49
C ALA A 465 6.11 -8.73 19.56
N ARG A 466 6.23 -7.44 19.27
CA ARG A 466 5.78 -6.36 20.14
C ARG A 466 4.29 -6.20 20.01
N GLN A 467 3.59 -6.31 21.13
CA GLN A 467 2.13 -6.33 21.15
C GLN A 467 1.54 -4.93 21.05
N CYS A 468 0.40 -4.84 20.37
CA CYS A 468 -0.49 -3.70 20.50
C CYS A 468 -1.84 -4.13 21.07
N ARG A 469 -2.48 -3.24 21.82
CA ARG A 469 -3.83 -3.44 22.36
C ARG A 469 -4.85 -2.76 21.45
N PRO A 470 -5.78 -3.50 20.83
CA PRO A 470 -6.84 -2.91 20.03
C PRO A 470 -7.84 -2.15 20.92
N ILE A 471 -8.19 -0.94 20.52
CA ILE A 471 -9.14 -0.05 21.21
C ILE A 471 -10.17 0.45 20.22
N LYS A 472 -11.45 0.14 20.46
CA LYS A 472 -12.58 0.59 19.65
C LYS A 472 -12.99 2.03 19.96
N GLY A 473 -13.24 2.83 18.92
CA GLY A 473 -13.71 4.21 19.05
C GLY A 473 -12.74 5.13 19.79
N GLY A 474 -11.46 4.75 19.88
CA GLY A 474 -10.41 5.48 20.59
C GLY A 474 -10.05 6.82 19.96
N ARG A 475 -10.68 7.21 18.83
CA ARG A 475 -10.39 8.43 18.05
C ARG A 475 -8.88 8.59 17.78
N GLY A 476 -8.18 7.48 17.57
CA GLY A 476 -6.73 7.45 17.36
C GLY A 476 -5.92 8.00 18.53
N THR A 477 -6.36 7.82 19.78
CA THR A 477 -5.56 8.20 20.96
C THR A 477 -5.12 6.99 21.75
N CYS A 478 -3.84 6.66 21.61
CA CYS A 478 -3.14 5.81 22.56
C CYS A 478 -2.69 6.64 23.75
N VAL A 479 -3.08 6.20 24.95
CA VAL A 479 -2.54 6.72 26.21
C VAL A 479 -1.37 5.81 26.56
N ASP A 480 -0.20 6.40 26.78
CA ASP A 480 0.99 5.65 27.14
C ASP A 480 0.74 4.93 28.47
N VAL A 481 0.81 3.61 28.47
CA VAL A 481 0.57 2.77 29.65
C VAL A 481 1.74 2.89 30.64
N THR A 482 2.85 3.53 30.24
CA THR A 482 4.01 3.73 31.13
C THR A 482 3.84 4.85 32.16
N ASP A 483 2.78 5.66 32.06
CA ASP A 483 2.43 6.72 33.02
C ASP A 483 1.42 6.29 34.11
N VAL A 484 1.14 4.98 34.25
CA VAL A 484 0.25 4.41 35.29
C VAL A 484 1.01 3.59 36.32
#